data_AF-A0ABD5KW42-F1
#
_entry.id   AF-A0ABD5KW42-F1
#
_cell.length_a   1.000
_cell.length_b   1.000
_cell.length_c   1.000
_cell.angle_alpha   90.00
_cell.angle_beta   90.00
_cell.angle_gamma   90.00
#
_symmetry.space_group_name_H-M   'P 1'
#
loop_
_entity.id
_entity.type
_entity.pdbx_description
1 polymer ?
#
loop_
_entity_poly.entity_id
_entity_poly.type
_entity_poly.pdbx_seq_one_letter_code
_entity_poly.pdbx_strand_id
1 'polypeptide(L)'
;MFYLGDRDVIKALLKASEQGANVRLILDPNENAFGRKKFGLPNRPVAAELVKKSKGDIKVRWYHTGKEQYHPKTLFIRNKRKAMIIAGAANFTKRNLDDLNLETDIKVSGPPNKKVMTELNAYFDRLWTNKDYTYTLPYKRYENKMTRLETLIYRIQDALSLTTY
;
A
#
# COMPACT_ATOMS: atom_id res chain seq x y z
N MET A 1 0.74 -4.29 1.44
CA MET A 1 0.25 -4.07 0.07
C MET A 1 1.40 -4.33 -0.88
N PHE A 2 1.20 -5.22 -1.84
CA PHE A 2 2.23 -5.56 -2.82
C PHE A 2 2.41 -4.44 -3.85
N TYR A 3 1.35 -4.03 -4.57
CA TYR A 3 1.36 -2.84 -5.43
C TYR A 3 0.23 -1.87 -5.06
N LEU A 4 0.58 -0.60 -4.99
CA LEU A 4 -0.32 0.55 -4.87
C LEU A 4 0.10 1.58 -5.92
N GLY A 5 -0.73 1.77 -6.94
CA GLY A 5 -0.50 2.67 -8.07
C GLY A 5 -1.76 3.37 -8.58
N ASP A 6 -2.95 2.94 -8.17
CA ASP A 6 -4.20 3.52 -8.65
C ASP A 6 -4.38 4.98 -8.18
N ARG A 7 -4.69 5.88 -9.12
CA ARG A 7 -4.74 7.33 -8.85
C ARG A 7 -5.93 7.71 -8.01
N ASP A 8 -7.06 7.02 -8.13
CA ASP A 8 -8.26 7.33 -7.36
C ASP A 8 -8.16 6.82 -5.93
N VAL A 9 -7.55 5.64 -5.73
CA VAL A 9 -7.15 5.16 -4.40
C VAL A 9 -6.17 6.13 -3.73
N ILE A 10 -5.14 6.60 -4.44
CA ILE A 10 -4.16 7.56 -3.87
C ILE A 10 -4.84 8.87 -3.45
N LYS A 11 -5.72 9.43 -4.29
CA LYS A 11 -6.51 10.63 -3.96
C LYS A 11 -7.41 10.38 -2.75
N ALA A 12 -8.07 9.22 -2.68
CA ALA A 12 -8.95 8.87 -1.58
C ALA A 12 -8.20 8.75 -0.25
N LEU A 13 -6.98 8.16 -0.24
CA LEU A 13 -6.13 8.09 0.95
C LEU A 13 -5.72 9.48 1.44
N LEU A 14 -5.32 10.38 0.53
CA LEU A 14 -4.98 11.76 0.85
C LEU A 14 -6.18 12.51 1.45
N LYS A 15 -7.35 12.41 0.82
CA LYS A 15 -8.59 13.02 1.30
C LYS A 15 -8.99 12.47 2.67
N ALA A 16 -8.87 11.16 2.88
CA ALA A 16 -9.17 10.55 4.19
C ALA A 16 -8.24 11.08 5.28
N SER A 17 -6.94 11.21 4.99
CA SER A 17 -5.97 11.81 5.92
C SER A 17 -6.30 13.27 6.23
N GLU A 18 -6.63 14.07 5.22
CA GLU A 18 -7.05 15.47 5.38
C GLU A 18 -8.30 15.61 6.25
N GLN A 19 -9.21 14.64 6.16
CA GLN A 19 -10.41 14.55 7.00
C GLN A 19 -10.15 13.95 8.41
N GLY A 20 -8.88 13.78 8.80
CA GLY A 20 -8.48 13.34 10.13
C GLY A 20 -8.44 11.83 10.33
N ALA A 21 -8.55 11.01 9.28
CA ALA A 21 -8.35 9.57 9.40
C ALA A 21 -6.87 9.24 9.68
N ASN A 22 -6.64 8.30 10.59
CA ASN A 22 -5.31 7.75 10.82
C ASN A 22 -4.98 6.73 9.71
N VAL A 23 -4.15 7.14 8.75
CA VAL A 23 -3.80 6.32 7.59
C VAL A 23 -2.39 5.74 7.77
N ARG A 24 -2.31 4.40 7.83
CA ARG A 24 -1.08 3.62 8.01
C ARG A 24 -0.92 2.62 6.87
N LEU A 25 0.22 2.61 6.19
CA LEU A 25 0.51 1.68 5.10
C LEU A 25 1.77 0.85 5.38
N ILE A 26 1.65 -0.47 5.20
CA ILE A 26 2.80 -1.36 5.06
C ILE A 26 2.90 -1.75 3.58
N LEU A 27 3.97 -1.32 2.94
CA LEU A 27 4.20 -1.52 1.51
C LEU A 27 5.39 -2.47 1.29
N ASP A 28 5.29 -3.31 0.27
CA ASP A 28 6.48 -3.98 -0.27
C ASP A 28 7.40 -2.93 -0.91
N PRO A 29 8.73 -2.97 -0.69
CA PRO A 29 9.63 -2.00 -1.29
C PRO A 29 9.78 -2.15 -2.82
N ASN A 30 9.22 -3.22 -3.39
CA ASN A 30 9.28 -3.64 -4.79
C ASN A 30 10.70 -3.68 -5.32
N GLU A 31 11.66 -4.04 -4.46
CA GLU A 31 13.08 -4.10 -4.78
C GLU A 31 13.45 -5.38 -5.52
N ASN A 32 12.71 -6.46 -5.31
CA ASN A 32 12.99 -7.77 -5.88
C ASN A 32 11.81 -8.27 -6.69
N ALA A 33 12.05 -8.68 -7.94
CA ALA A 33 11.17 -9.58 -8.65
C ALA A 33 11.99 -10.51 -9.54
N PHE A 34 11.67 -11.81 -9.50
CA PHE A 34 12.35 -12.83 -10.30
C PHE A 34 13.89 -12.81 -10.15
N GLY A 35 14.39 -12.55 -8.94
CA GLY A 35 15.83 -12.51 -8.64
C GLY A 35 16.59 -11.28 -9.18
N ARG A 36 15.90 -10.29 -9.76
CA ARG A 36 16.51 -9.04 -10.26
C ARG A 36 16.09 -7.84 -9.43
N LYS A 37 17.05 -6.92 -9.22
CA LYS A 37 16.82 -5.64 -8.54
C LYS A 37 15.93 -4.74 -9.40
N LYS A 38 14.84 -4.26 -8.84
CA LYS A 38 13.87 -3.35 -9.48
C LYS A 38 13.98 -1.94 -8.90
N PHE A 39 13.38 -0.98 -9.63
CA PHE A 39 13.34 0.43 -9.26
C PHE A 39 12.38 0.76 -8.09
N GLY A 40 11.66 -0.24 -7.56
CA GLY A 40 10.70 -0.04 -6.47
C GLY A 40 9.34 0.51 -6.90
N LEU A 41 8.98 0.31 -8.16
CA LEU A 41 7.69 0.73 -8.71
C LEU A 41 6.58 -0.28 -8.39
N PRO A 42 5.34 0.18 -8.17
CA PRO A 42 4.93 1.60 -8.05
C PRO A 42 5.11 2.18 -6.63
N ASN A 43 5.39 1.33 -5.62
CA ASN A 43 5.21 1.75 -4.24
C ASN A 43 6.13 2.88 -3.77
N ARG A 44 7.39 2.96 -4.23
CA ARG A 44 8.33 4.01 -3.81
C ARG A 44 7.88 5.42 -4.20
N PRO A 45 7.60 5.73 -5.48
CA PRO A 45 7.11 7.05 -5.85
C PRO A 45 5.75 7.37 -5.23
N VAL A 46 4.86 6.37 -5.11
CA VAL A 46 3.55 6.57 -4.47
C VAL A 46 3.67 6.87 -2.98
N ALA A 47 4.51 6.13 -2.24
CA ALA A 47 4.78 6.42 -0.83
C ALA A 47 5.35 7.83 -0.64
N ALA A 48 6.28 8.25 -1.50
CA ALA A 48 6.82 9.60 -1.47
C ALA A 48 5.76 10.67 -1.75
N GLU A 49 4.86 10.44 -2.70
CA GLU A 49 3.72 11.32 -2.95
C GLU A 49 2.79 11.42 -1.74
N LEU A 50 2.41 10.29 -1.14
CA LEU A 50 1.51 10.24 0.02
C LEU A 50 2.12 11.00 1.20
N VAL A 51 3.34 10.67 1.61
CA VAL A 51 4.05 11.32 2.73
C VAL A 51 4.22 12.81 2.48
N LYS A 52 4.62 13.21 1.26
CA LYS A 52 4.83 14.63 0.93
C LYS A 52 3.52 15.42 0.95
N LYS A 53 2.48 14.93 0.27
CA LYS A 53 1.21 15.66 0.13
C LYS A 53 0.42 15.70 1.43
N SER A 54 0.52 14.67 2.26
CA SER A 54 -0.08 14.67 3.59
C SER A 54 0.77 15.37 4.65
N LYS A 55 1.87 16.05 4.28
CA LYS A 55 2.82 16.67 5.23
C LYS A 55 3.28 15.72 6.35
N GLY A 56 3.40 14.43 6.02
CA GLY A 56 3.77 13.38 6.95
C GLY A 56 2.63 12.75 7.76
N ASP A 57 1.38 13.18 7.62
CA ASP A 57 0.23 12.61 8.36
C ASP A 57 -0.04 11.15 7.99
N ILE A 58 0.04 10.80 6.70
CA ILE A 58 0.04 9.41 6.23
C ILE A 58 1.37 8.77 6.63
N LYS A 59 1.30 7.69 7.42
CA LYS A 59 2.49 6.95 7.85
C LYS A 59 2.71 5.75 6.94
N VAL A 60 3.93 5.61 6.43
CA VAL A 60 4.35 4.48 5.61
C VAL A 60 5.48 3.73 6.30
N ARG A 61 5.42 2.40 6.27
CA ARG A 61 6.52 1.50 6.63
C ARG A 61 6.74 0.52 5.50
N TRP A 62 7.98 0.11 5.32
CA TRP A 62 8.34 -0.91 4.33
C TRP A 62 8.33 -2.28 4.99
N TYR A 63 7.76 -3.28 4.36
CA TYR A 63 7.98 -4.65 4.83
C TYR A 63 9.46 -5.00 4.71
N HIS A 64 10.00 -5.70 5.71
CA HIS A 64 11.40 -6.09 5.78
C HIS A 64 11.60 -7.37 4.97
N THR A 65 11.59 -7.23 3.65
CA THR A 65 11.80 -8.33 2.72
C THR A 65 13.29 -8.64 2.53
N GLY A 66 13.65 -9.92 2.56
CA GLY A 66 14.88 -10.47 2.01
C GLY A 66 14.76 -10.79 0.52
N LYS A 67 14.70 -12.08 0.16
CA LYS A 67 14.49 -12.54 -1.23
C LYS A 67 13.00 -12.68 -1.59
N GLU A 68 12.17 -12.77 -0.57
CA GLU A 68 10.72 -12.90 -0.64
C GLU A 68 10.02 -11.58 -0.97
N GLN A 69 8.72 -11.66 -1.20
CA GLN A 69 7.84 -10.53 -1.50
C GLN A 69 6.72 -10.43 -0.47
N TYR A 70 6.44 -9.22 -0.01
CA TYR A 70 5.27 -8.93 0.82
C TYR A 70 4.02 -8.82 -0.06
N HIS A 71 3.43 -9.99 -0.34
CA HIS A 71 2.36 -10.13 -1.31
C HIS A 71 0.91 -9.78 -0.89
N PRO A 72 0.54 -9.49 0.39
CA PRO A 72 -0.85 -9.19 0.73
C PRO A 72 -1.41 -7.97 0.00
N LYS A 73 -2.67 -8.08 -0.44
CA LYS A 73 -3.48 -6.95 -0.91
C LYS A 73 -4.72 -6.84 -0.04
N THR A 74 -4.62 -5.99 0.98
CA THR A 74 -5.63 -5.89 2.03
C THR A 74 -5.80 -4.44 2.43
N LEU A 75 -7.05 -4.00 2.48
CA LEU A 75 -7.49 -2.73 3.02
C LEU A 75 -8.35 -2.98 4.26
N PHE A 76 -8.03 -2.30 5.35
CA PHE A 76 -8.80 -2.37 6.58
C PHE A 76 -9.20 -0.95 7.02
N ILE A 77 -10.51 -0.71 7.10
CA ILE A 77 -11.08 0.57 7.50
C ILE A 77 -11.91 0.34 8.76
N ARG A 78 -11.69 1.13 9.81
CA ARG A 78 -12.48 1.02 11.04
C ARG A 78 -12.68 2.35 11.76
N ASN A 79 -13.79 2.44 12.48
CA ASN A 79 -14.04 3.46 13.49
C ASN A 79 -14.67 2.80 14.74
N LYS A 80 -15.15 3.61 15.70
CA LYS A 80 -15.75 3.10 16.95
C LYS A 80 -17.01 2.24 16.75
N ARG A 81 -17.69 2.36 15.60
CA ARG A 81 -18.99 1.71 15.33
C ARG A 81 -18.92 0.59 14.29
N LYS A 82 -18.08 0.74 13.26
CA LYS A 82 -18.01 -0.18 12.12
C LYS A 82 -16.58 -0.46 11.67
N ALA A 83 -16.38 -1.64 11.10
CA ALA A 83 -15.16 -2.05 10.42
C ALA A 83 -15.47 -2.74 9.08
N MET A 84 -14.54 -2.61 8.14
CA MET A 84 -14.60 -3.20 6.81
C MET A 84 -13.22 -3.69 6.41
N ILE A 85 -13.17 -4.90 5.87
CA ILE A 85 -12.00 -5.52 5.26
C ILE A 85 -12.31 -5.72 3.78
N ILE A 86 -11.38 -5.33 2.92
CA ILE A 86 -11.35 -5.75 1.51
C ILE A 86 -10.01 -6.46 1.31
N ALA A 87 -10.05 -7.70 0.87
CA ALA A 87 -8.84 -8.49 0.65
C ALA A 87 -9.05 -9.49 -0.49
N GLY A 88 -8.00 -9.73 -1.27
CA GLY A 88 -8.07 -10.68 -2.38
C GLY A 88 -6.83 -10.66 -3.26
N ALA A 89 -7.06 -10.96 -4.54
CA ALA A 89 -6.02 -11.07 -5.54
C ALA A 89 -5.62 -9.69 -6.13
N ALA A 90 -6.53 -8.72 -6.15
CA ALA A 90 -6.31 -7.45 -6.81
C ALA A 90 -5.22 -6.62 -6.12
N ASN A 91 -4.19 -6.20 -6.86
CA ASN A 91 -3.41 -5.06 -6.39
C ASN A 91 -4.18 -3.76 -6.56
N PHE A 92 -3.75 -2.71 -5.87
CA PHE A 92 -4.43 -1.43 -5.92
C PHE A 92 -3.81 -0.58 -7.03
N THR A 93 -3.90 -1.07 -8.26
CA THR A 93 -3.37 -0.46 -9.48
C THR A 93 -4.49 -0.34 -10.50
N LYS A 94 -4.32 0.58 -11.45
CA LYS A 94 -5.30 0.78 -12.51
C LYS A 94 -5.62 -0.53 -13.24
N ARG A 95 -4.57 -1.32 -13.56
CA ARG A 95 -4.74 -2.57 -14.29
C ARG A 95 -5.56 -3.62 -13.55
N ASN A 96 -5.42 -3.69 -12.23
CA ASN A 96 -6.18 -4.62 -11.40
C ASN A 96 -7.60 -4.12 -11.04
N LEU A 97 -7.85 -2.80 -11.06
CA LEU A 97 -9.11 -2.20 -10.62
C LEU A 97 -10.02 -1.72 -11.79
N ASP A 98 -9.49 -1.48 -12.99
CA ASP A 98 -10.23 -1.03 -14.17
C ASP A 98 -10.53 -2.18 -15.16
N ASP A 99 -10.82 -3.39 -14.65
CA ASP A 99 -11.22 -4.57 -15.44
C ASP A 99 -10.22 -5.01 -16.55
N LEU A 100 -8.93 -4.66 -16.42
CA LEU A 100 -7.88 -5.14 -17.35
C LEU A 100 -7.29 -6.49 -16.94
N ASN A 101 -7.57 -6.94 -15.71
CA ASN A 101 -7.26 -8.26 -15.19
C ASN A 101 -8.50 -8.87 -14.52
N LEU A 102 -8.63 -10.20 -14.57
CA LEU A 102 -9.63 -10.92 -13.78
C LEU A 102 -9.14 -11.07 -12.35
N GLU A 103 -9.75 -10.33 -11.43
CA GLU A 103 -9.42 -10.36 -10.01
C GLU A 103 -10.60 -10.86 -9.18
N THR A 104 -10.32 -11.36 -7.97
CA THR A 104 -11.36 -11.76 -7.02
C THR A 104 -11.01 -11.28 -5.63
N ASP A 105 -11.92 -10.51 -5.06
CA ASP A 105 -11.79 -9.88 -3.75
C ASP A 105 -13.01 -10.18 -2.89
N ILE A 106 -12.78 -10.28 -1.58
CA ILE A 106 -13.82 -10.46 -0.57
C ILE A 106 -13.93 -9.19 0.26
N LYS A 107 -15.18 -8.74 0.45
CA LYS A 107 -15.52 -7.66 1.39
C LYS A 107 -16.22 -8.24 2.61
N VAL A 108 -15.63 -8.02 3.79
CA VAL A 108 -16.24 -8.35 5.08
C VAL A 108 -16.55 -7.05 5.81
N SER A 109 -17.77 -6.90 6.34
CA SER A 109 -18.19 -5.68 7.06
C SER A 109 -18.99 -6.03 8.32
N GLY A 110 -18.80 -5.26 9.39
CA GLY A 110 -19.52 -5.50 10.63
C GLY A 110 -18.99 -4.70 11.83
N PRO A 111 -19.43 -5.03 13.05
CA PRO A 111 -18.92 -4.41 14.27
C PRO A 111 -17.40 -4.63 14.44
N PRO A 112 -16.64 -3.64 14.95
CA PRO A 112 -15.18 -3.70 15.05
C PRO A 112 -14.67 -4.74 16.06
N ASN A 113 -15.54 -5.25 16.95
CA ASN A 113 -15.20 -6.27 17.96
C ASN A 113 -15.43 -7.72 17.47
N LYS A 114 -15.84 -7.95 16.22
CA LYS A 114 -15.95 -9.30 15.67
C LYS A 114 -14.57 -9.92 15.50
N LYS A 115 -14.46 -11.24 15.74
CA LYS A 115 -13.20 -12.00 15.75
C LYS A 115 -12.28 -11.69 14.55
N VAL A 116 -12.80 -11.76 13.33
CA VAL A 116 -12.03 -11.46 12.10
C VAL A 116 -11.46 -10.03 12.07
N MET A 117 -12.20 -9.06 12.60
CA MET A 117 -11.78 -7.66 12.65
C MET A 117 -10.68 -7.45 13.69
N THR A 118 -10.82 -8.08 14.86
CA THR A 118 -9.84 -7.98 15.94
C THR A 118 -8.55 -8.73 15.60
N GLU A 119 -8.65 -9.91 14.96
CA GLU A 119 -7.50 -10.68 14.50
C GLU A 119 -6.71 -9.93 13.41
N LEU A 120 -7.39 -9.37 12.41
CA LEU A 120 -6.70 -8.58 11.39
C LEU A 120 -6.05 -7.32 11.98
N ASN A 121 -6.73 -6.63 12.90
CA ASN A 121 -6.12 -5.48 13.59
C ASN A 121 -4.88 -5.90 14.39
N ALA A 122 -4.96 -7.00 15.14
CA ALA A 122 -3.83 -7.51 15.92
C ALA A 122 -2.65 -7.93 15.02
N TYR A 123 -2.94 -8.59 13.89
CA TYR A 123 -1.92 -8.92 12.88
C TYR A 123 -1.25 -7.66 12.33
N PHE A 124 -2.03 -6.66 11.88
CA PHE A 124 -1.48 -5.42 11.36
C PHE A 124 -0.66 -4.68 12.41
N ASP A 125 -1.16 -4.56 13.64
CA ASP A 125 -0.45 -3.87 14.72
C ASP A 125 0.85 -4.61 15.11
N ARG A 126 0.87 -5.95 15.09
CA ARG A 126 2.10 -6.74 15.29
C ARG A 126 3.16 -6.40 14.25
N LEU A 127 2.81 -6.37 12.97
CA LEU A 127 3.74 -5.98 11.90
C LEU A 127 4.17 -4.52 12.01
N TRP A 128 3.22 -3.63 12.31
CA TRP A 128 3.44 -2.18 12.39
C TRP A 128 4.40 -1.80 13.51
N THR A 129 4.25 -2.46 14.66
CA THR A 129 5.04 -2.20 15.88
C THR A 129 6.28 -3.08 15.99
N ASN A 130 6.51 -4.00 15.04
CA ASN A 130 7.59 -4.99 15.11
C ASN A 130 7.55 -5.84 16.40
N LYS A 131 6.35 -6.25 16.83
CA LYS A 131 6.22 -7.06 18.03
C LYS A 131 6.74 -8.48 17.77
N ASP A 132 7.73 -8.91 18.56
CA ASP A 132 8.44 -10.21 18.50
C ASP A 132 9.46 -10.37 17.37
N TYR A 133 9.41 -9.56 16.30
CA TYR A 133 10.37 -9.60 15.20
C TYR A 133 10.40 -8.28 14.41
N THR A 134 11.50 -8.04 13.69
CA THR A 134 11.62 -6.88 12.78
C THR A 134 10.92 -7.16 11.45
N TYR A 135 9.60 -7.03 11.43
CA TYR A 135 8.78 -7.23 10.22
C TYR A 135 8.81 -6.06 9.24
N THR A 136 8.98 -4.84 9.75
CA THR A 136 8.91 -3.63 8.94
C THR A 136 10.04 -2.67 9.26
N LEU A 137 10.47 -1.90 8.26
CA LEU A 137 11.52 -0.90 8.34
C LEU A 137 10.95 0.53 8.24
N PRO A 138 11.63 1.54 8.78
CA PRO A 138 11.24 2.94 8.65
C PRO A 138 11.18 3.39 7.18
N TYR A 139 10.28 4.33 6.86
CA TYR A 139 10.11 4.91 5.52
C TYR A 139 11.45 5.33 4.85
N LYS A 140 12.38 5.93 5.62
CA LYS A 140 13.68 6.40 5.11
C LYS A 140 14.55 5.30 4.47
N ARG A 141 14.34 4.02 4.80
CA ARG A 141 15.17 2.91 4.28
C ARG A 141 15.09 2.79 2.75
N TYR A 142 13.89 2.91 2.20
CA TYR A 142 13.62 2.76 0.76
C TYR A 142 12.93 3.99 0.19
N GLU A 143 13.31 5.16 0.70
CA GLU A 143 12.84 6.44 0.19
C GLU A 143 13.07 6.53 -1.32
N ASN A 144 12.12 7.14 -2.03
CA ASN A 144 12.20 7.25 -3.48
C ASN A 144 13.42 8.07 -3.90
N LYS A 145 14.31 7.45 -4.68
CA LYS A 145 15.53 8.10 -5.21
C LYS A 145 15.38 8.56 -6.66
N MET A 146 14.20 8.39 -7.26
CA MET A 146 13.96 8.80 -8.64
C MET A 146 14.14 10.31 -8.80
N THR A 147 14.84 10.69 -9.86
CA THR A 147 14.98 12.06 -10.32
C THR A 147 13.64 12.63 -10.78
N ARG A 148 13.58 13.96 -10.97
CA ARG A 148 12.40 14.63 -11.53
C ARG A 148 12.03 14.11 -12.92
N LEU A 149 13.04 13.81 -13.74
CA LEU A 149 12.84 13.27 -15.10
C LEU A 149 12.26 11.85 -15.04
N GLU A 150 12.85 10.96 -14.24
CA GLU A 150 12.33 9.59 -14.07
C GLU A 150 10.91 9.60 -13.50
N THR A 151 10.61 10.53 -12.58
CA THR A 151 9.25 10.72 -12.05
C THR A 151 8.27 11.18 -13.13
N LEU A 152 8.70 12.06 -14.04
CA LEU A 152 7.87 12.51 -15.17
C LEU A 152 7.60 11.36 -16.15
N ILE A 153 8.64 10.62 -16.55
CA ILE A 153 8.52 9.46 -17.44
C ILE A 153 7.57 8.42 -16.82
N TYR A 154 7.75 8.10 -15.54
CA TYR A 154 6.86 7.23 -14.79
C TYR A 154 5.40 7.69 -14.87
N ARG A 155 5.13 8.98 -14.63
CA ARG A 155 3.76 9.53 -14.69
C ARG A 155 3.16 9.46 -16.09
N ILE A 156 3.96 9.65 -17.13
CA ILE A 156 3.51 9.52 -18.52
C ILE A 156 3.16 8.06 -18.81
N GLN A 157 4.02 7.10 -18.43
CA GLN A 157 3.75 5.67 -18.60
C GLN A 157 2.48 5.24 -17.86
N ASP A 158 2.29 5.72 -16.63
CA ASP A 158 1.10 5.45 -15.81
C ASP A 158 -0.16 6.02 -16.47
N ALA A 159 -0.12 7.28 -16.96
CA ALA A 159 -1.24 7.91 -17.64
C ALA A 159 -1.62 7.20 -18.96
N LEU A 160 -0.62 6.73 -19.71
CA LEU A 160 -0.79 6.00 -20.96
C LEU A 160 -1.04 4.50 -20.75
N SER A 161 -1.11 4.01 -19.50
CA SER A 161 -1.30 2.59 -19.17
C SER A 161 -0.24 1.66 -19.78
N LEU A 162 0.99 2.17 -19.93
CA LEU A 162 2.18 1.42 -20.42
C LEU A 162 2.91 0.67 -19.29
N THR A 163 2.37 0.71 -18.08
CA THR A 163 2.89 0.03 -16.90
C THR A 163 2.39 -1.41 -16.86
N THR A 164 3.21 -2.31 -16.30
CA THR A 164 2.92 -3.77 -16.26
C THR A 164 2.37 -4.25 -14.92
N TYR A 165 2.07 -3.31 -14.02
CA TYR A 165 1.50 -3.56 -12.69
C TYR A 165 0.06 -3.07 -12.62
#